data_AF-A0A9J6DCD7-F1
#
_entry.id   AF-A0A9J6DCD7-F1
#
_cell.length_a   1.000
_cell.length_b   1.000
_cell.length_c   1.000
_cell.angle_alpha   90.00
_cell.angle_beta   90.00
_cell.angle_gamma   90.00
#
_symmetry.space_group_name_H-M   'P 1'
#
loop_
_entity.id
_entity.type
_entity.pdbx_description
1 polymer ?
#
loop_
_entity_poly.entity_id
_entity_poly.type
_entity_poly.pdbx_seq_one_letter_code
_entity_poly.pdbx_strand_id
1 'polypeptide(L)'
;MTGLQAERAHRSYIEVCSSSLNQEKLKNFDRKEQRLDVLWPDLCSHDHKELLSFIKFILCLFHGNADVERGCSVNKECLVENLKEDSLIAQRLVYDAVLAAGGVEKVLITDKMLQMVRNSYSVFREELQKKKAERRVESGVQKNKKRVAALVKELEEKKRRLLSDSLTEASLLQEKIDALKK
;
A
#
# COMPACT_ATOMS: atom_id res chain seq x y z
N MET A 1 -13.29 16.11 -23.00
CA MET A 1 -13.54 17.54 -23.23
C MET A 1 -12.35 18.10 -24.01
N THR A 2 -12.58 18.84 -25.11
CA THR A 2 -11.51 19.47 -25.90
C THR A 2 -11.04 20.78 -25.24
N GLY A 3 -9.86 21.29 -25.62
CA GLY A 3 -9.33 22.55 -25.06
C GLY A 3 -10.29 23.74 -25.21
N LEU A 4 -10.93 23.87 -26.38
CA LEU A 4 -11.92 24.92 -26.62
C LEU A 4 -13.16 24.79 -25.72
N GLN A 5 -13.61 23.56 -25.44
CA GLN A 5 -14.73 23.32 -24.52
C GLN A 5 -14.35 23.67 -23.07
N ALA A 6 -13.09 23.40 -22.68
CA ALA A 6 -12.59 23.75 -21.36
C ALA A 6 -12.58 25.28 -21.13
N GLU A 7 -12.12 26.04 -22.13
CA GLU A 7 -12.14 27.51 -22.04
C GLU A 7 -13.55 28.09 -21.98
N ARG A 8 -14.51 27.49 -22.69
CA ARG A 8 -15.93 27.88 -22.61
C ARG A 8 -16.51 27.59 -21.24
N ALA A 9 -16.25 26.38 -20.70
CA ALA A 9 -16.66 26.02 -19.34
C ALA A 9 -16.08 26.99 -18.30
N HIS A 10 -14.80 27.36 -18.42
CA HIS A 10 -14.17 28.31 -17.52
C HIS A 10 -14.78 29.72 -17.59
N ARG A 11 -15.09 30.23 -18.79
CA ARG A 11 -15.78 31.51 -18.95
C ARG A 11 -17.18 31.50 -18.34
N SER A 12 -17.96 30.45 -18.59
CA SER A 12 -19.28 30.27 -17.98
C SER A 12 -19.20 30.14 -16.46
N TYR A 13 -18.15 29.49 -15.92
CA TYR A 13 -17.95 29.41 -14.48
C TYR A 13 -17.78 30.80 -13.85
N ILE A 14 -16.93 31.64 -14.44
CA ILE A 14 -16.72 33.01 -13.96
C ILE A 14 -18.02 33.80 -14.01
N GLU A 15 -18.78 33.71 -15.10
CA GLU A 15 -20.08 34.38 -15.25
C GLU A 15 -21.08 33.95 -14.17
N VAL A 16 -21.27 32.64 -13.99
CA VAL A 16 -22.18 32.05 -12.98
C VAL A 16 -21.79 32.49 -11.57
N CYS A 17 -20.50 32.50 -11.23
CA CYS A 17 -20.01 32.91 -9.91
C CYS A 17 -19.97 34.43 -9.71
N SER A 18 -20.00 35.22 -10.79
CA SER A 18 -20.02 36.69 -10.71
C SER A 18 -21.42 37.25 -10.51
N SER A 19 -22.47 36.45 -10.73
CA SER A 19 -23.86 36.83 -10.46
C SER A 19 -24.13 36.99 -8.96
N SER A 20 -24.68 38.14 -8.56
CA SER A 20 -24.95 38.47 -7.15
C SER A 20 -25.89 37.47 -6.47
N LEU A 21 -26.93 37.01 -7.18
CA LEU A 21 -27.87 36.00 -6.69
C LEU A 21 -27.18 34.66 -6.41
N ASN A 22 -26.28 34.25 -7.30
CA ASN A 22 -25.54 33.00 -7.16
C ASN A 22 -24.49 33.10 -6.04
N GLN A 23 -23.89 34.27 -5.82
CA GLN A 23 -22.97 34.49 -4.71
C GLN A 23 -23.66 34.34 -3.34
N GLU A 24 -24.89 34.80 -3.19
CA GLU A 24 -25.66 34.59 -1.96
C GLU A 24 -25.99 33.11 -1.76
N LYS A 25 -26.45 32.41 -2.80
CA LYS A 25 -26.70 30.96 -2.76
C LYS A 25 -25.43 30.18 -2.39
N LEU A 26 -24.29 30.54 -2.96
CA LEU A 26 -22.99 29.91 -2.66
C LEU A 26 -22.52 30.20 -1.22
N LYS A 27 -22.74 31.41 -0.70
CA LYS A 27 -22.40 31.76 0.70
C LYS A 27 -23.28 31.02 1.71
N ASN A 28 -24.54 30.79 1.38
CA ASN A 28 -25.51 30.12 2.24
C ASN A 28 -25.49 28.59 2.09
N PHE A 29 -24.64 28.05 1.22
CA PHE A 29 -24.53 26.61 1.01
C PHE A 29 -23.92 25.91 2.23
N ASP A 30 -24.66 24.96 2.81
CA ASP A 30 -24.14 24.02 3.81
C ASP A 30 -24.11 22.61 3.23
N ARG A 31 -22.92 22.00 3.23
CA ARG A 31 -22.70 20.63 2.77
C ARG A 31 -23.48 19.57 3.57
N LYS A 32 -23.88 19.86 4.82
CA LYS A 32 -24.66 18.94 5.66
C LYS A 32 -26.13 18.90 5.28
N GLU A 33 -26.66 20.04 4.84
CA GLU A 33 -28.09 20.22 4.54
C GLU A 33 -28.37 20.12 3.03
N GLN A 34 -27.39 20.42 2.17
CA GLN A 34 -27.56 20.51 0.72
C GLN A 34 -26.51 19.71 -0.04
N ARG A 35 -26.94 19.06 -1.13
CA ARG A 35 -26.05 18.29 -1.99
C ARG A 35 -25.47 19.13 -3.12
N LEU A 36 -24.18 18.93 -3.38
CA LEU A 36 -23.43 19.68 -4.39
C LEU A 36 -23.90 19.37 -5.83
N ASP A 37 -24.39 18.16 -6.08
CA ASP A 37 -24.93 17.73 -7.38
C ASP A 37 -26.32 18.30 -7.68
N VAL A 38 -27.01 18.86 -6.68
CA VAL A 38 -28.27 19.60 -6.84
C VAL A 38 -27.99 21.10 -6.97
N LEU A 39 -27.02 21.61 -6.20
CA LEU A 39 -26.65 23.03 -6.22
C LEU A 39 -26.15 23.49 -7.59
N TRP A 40 -25.21 22.77 -8.21
CA TRP A 40 -24.60 23.24 -9.44
C TRP A 40 -25.56 23.33 -10.64
N PRO A 41 -26.48 22.37 -10.85
CA PRO A 41 -27.55 22.54 -11.82
C PRO A 41 -28.51 23.69 -11.52
N ASP A 42 -28.76 24.03 -10.26
CA ASP A 42 -29.59 25.19 -9.88
C ASP A 42 -28.89 26.53 -10.15
N LEU A 43 -27.56 26.58 -10.02
CA LEU A 43 -26.76 27.77 -10.32
C LEU A 43 -26.53 27.99 -11.82
N CYS A 44 -26.62 26.93 -12.63
CA CYS A 44 -26.30 26.98 -14.05
C CYS A 44 -27.57 26.93 -14.92
N SER A 45 -27.78 27.95 -15.75
CA SER A 45 -28.76 27.92 -16.83
C SER A 45 -28.47 26.85 -17.90
N HIS A 46 -29.48 26.49 -18.70
CA HIS A 46 -29.36 25.56 -19.83
C HIS A 46 -28.32 25.96 -20.89
N ASP A 47 -27.89 27.23 -20.88
CA ASP A 47 -26.88 27.77 -21.79
C ASP A 47 -25.43 27.40 -21.38
N HIS A 48 -25.21 26.98 -20.14
CA HIS A 48 -23.88 26.61 -19.63
C HIS A 48 -23.58 25.11 -19.80
N LYS A 49 -23.81 24.57 -21.01
CA LYS A 49 -23.72 23.13 -21.28
C LYS A 49 -22.33 22.56 -21.05
N GLU A 50 -21.29 23.26 -21.48
CA GLU A 50 -19.89 22.86 -21.29
C GLU A 50 -19.50 22.88 -19.80
N LEU A 51 -19.97 23.86 -19.03
CA LEU A 51 -19.75 23.94 -17.59
C LEU A 51 -20.46 22.82 -16.84
N LEU A 52 -21.74 22.58 -17.15
CA LEU A 52 -22.51 21.48 -16.57
C LEU A 52 -21.86 20.12 -16.88
N SER A 53 -21.36 19.94 -18.09
CA SER A 53 -20.62 18.74 -18.49
C SER A 53 -19.34 18.59 -17.64
N PHE A 54 -18.57 19.66 -17.50
CA PHE A 54 -17.36 19.67 -16.68
C PHE A 54 -17.62 19.40 -15.20
N ILE A 55 -18.65 20.01 -14.61
CA ILE A 55 -19.05 19.78 -13.22
C ILE A 55 -19.49 18.33 -13.04
N LYS A 56 -20.28 17.77 -13.97
CA LYS A 56 -20.64 16.35 -13.94
C LYS A 56 -19.39 15.47 -13.94
N PHE A 57 -18.41 15.75 -14.79
CA PHE A 57 -17.13 15.03 -14.76
C PHE A 57 -16.47 15.14 -13.38
N ILE A 58 -16.32 16.35 -12.81
CA ILE A 58 -15.69 16.53 -11.50
C ILE A 58 -16.45 15.80 -10.39
N LEU A 59 -17.77 15.98 -10.30
CA LEU A 59 -18.58 15.37 -9.25
C LEU A 59 -18.63 13.83 -9.37
N CYS A 60 -18.52 13.28 -10.59
CA CYS A 60 -18.38 11.85 -10.81
C CYS A 60 -16.95 11.33 -10.53
N LEU A 61 -15.91 12.13 -10.82
CA LEU A 61 -14.51 11.74 -10.58
C LEU A 61 -14.16 11.79 -9.08
N PHE A 62 -14.75 12.72 -8.32
CA PHE A 62 -14.40 12.98 -6.91
C PHE A 62 -15.14 12.12 -5.87
N HIS A 63 -15.72 10.98 -6.28
CA HIS A 63 -16.09 9.91 -5.35
C HIS A 63 -15.07 8.74 -5.37
N GLY A 64 -14.06 8.82 -6.24
CA GLY A 64 -13.21 7.70 -6.66
C GLY A 64 -11.76 7.67 -6.18
N ASN A 65 -11.41 8.33 -5.07
CA ASN A 65 -10.18 8.01 -4.30
C ASN A 65 -10.49 7.47 -2.88
N ALA A 66 -11.76 7.15 -2.58
CA ALA A 66 -12.13 6.55 -1.29
C ALA A 66 -13.06 5.33 -1.39
N ASP A 67 -13.86 5.18 -2.46
CA ASP A 67 -14.69 3.98 -2.61
C ASP A 67 -14.12 2.92 -3.58
N VAL A 68 -13.27 3.29 -4.55
CA VAL A 68 -12.53 2.27 -5.34
C VAL A 68 -11.42 1.62 -4.48
N GLU A 69 -10.91 2.30 -3.45
CA GLU A 69 -10.05 1.65 -2.43
C GLU A 69 -10.84 0.70 -1.51
N ARG A 70 -12.17 0.83 -1.39
CA ARG A 70 -12.99 -0.22 -0.77
C ARG A 70 -13.13 -1.44 -1.67
N GLY A 71 -13.22 -1.26 -2.99
CA GLY A 71 -13.16 -2.35 -3.97
C GLY A 71 -11.83 -3.09 -3.97
N CYS A 72 -10.71 -2.39 -3.75
CA CYS A 72 -9.40 -3.02 -3.57
C CYS A 72 -9.12 -3.53 -2.15
N SER A 73 -9.84 -3.03 -1.12
CA SER A 73 -9.69 -3.47 0.28
C SER A 73 -10.62 -4.62 0.65
N VAL A 74 -11.75 -4.77 -0.04
CA VAL A 74 -12.66 -5.90 0.11
C VAL A 74 -12.82 -6.56 -1.23
N ASN A 75 -11.73 -7.14 -1.70
CA ASN A 75 -11.79 -8.18 -2.69
C ASN A 75 -12.34 -9.44 -2.00
N LYS A 76 -13.66 -9.43 -1.75
CA LYS A 76 -14.40 -10.46 -0.99
C LYS A 76 -14.29 -11.84 -1.67
N GLU A 77 -14.03 -11.84 -2.97
CA GLU A 77 -13.82 -13.04 -3.78
C GLU A 77 -12.40 -13.61 -3.65
N CYS A 78 -11.34 -12.80 -3.53
CA CYS A 78 -9.99 -13.30 -3.18
C CYS A 78 -9.65 -13.16 -1.69
N LEU A 79 -10.63 -12.99 -0.79
CA LEU A 79 -10.37 -13.21 0.64
C LEU A 79 -9.92 -14.65 0.83
N VAL A 80 -10.57 -15.63 0.18
CA VAL A 80 -10.21 -17.05 0.24
C VAL A 80 -8.81 -17.30 -0.32
N GLU A 81 -8.44 -16.63 -1.41
CA GLU A 81 -7.13 -16.84 -2.07
C GLU A 81 -5.97 -16.09 -1.37
N ASN A 82 -6.24 -15.03 -0.60
CA ASN A 82 -5.24 -14.27 0.17
C ASN A 82 -5.20 -14.64 1.67
N LEU A 83 -5.85 -15.72 2.09
CA LEU A 83 -5.68 -16.23 3.45
C LEU A 83 -4.26 -16.77 3.63
N LYS A 84 -3.69 -16.51 4.81
CA LYS A 84 -2.49 -17.21 5.23
C LYS A 84 -2.83 -18.68 5.45
N GLU A 85 -1.84 -19.54 5.26
CA GLU A 85 -1.95 -20.99 5.52
C GLU A 85 -2.57 -21.28 6.90
N ASP A 86 -2.08 -20.61 7.95
CA ASP A 86 -2.64 -20.71 9.32
C ASP A 86 -4.15 -20.44 9.39
N SER A 87 -4.62 -19.45 8.62
CA SER A 87 -6.04 -19.07 8.60
C SER A 87 -6.88 -20.09 7.84
N LEU A 88 -6.36 -20.67 6.76
CA LEU A 88 -7.01 -21.76 6.04
C LEU A 88 -7.12 -23.02 6.91
N ILE A 89 -6.04 -23.39 7.60
CA ILE A 89 -6.02 -24.52 8.53
C ILE A 89 -7.05 -24.32 9.64
N ALA A 90 -7.07 -23.13 10.26
CA ALA A 90 -8.04 -22.83 11.33
C ALA A 90 -9.49 -22.90 10.84
N GLN A 91 -9.78 -22.35 9.65
CA GLN A 91 -11.13 -22.41 9.07
C GLN A 91 -11.54 -23.85 8.76
N ARG A 92 -10.62 -24.66 8.22
CA ARG A 92 -10.87 -26.08 7.94
C ARG A 92 -11.15 -26.87 9.20
N LEU A 93 -10.37 -26.63 10.26
CA LEU A 93 -10.56 -27.26 11.56
C LEU A 93 -11.96 -26.97 12.14
N VAL A 94 -12.41 -25.71 12.06
CA VAL A 94 -13.75 -25.33 12.50
C VAL A 94 -14.83 -26.00 11.65
N TYR A 95 -14.66 -26.02 10.33
CA TYR A 95 -15.60 -26.68 9.43
C TYR A 95 -15.74 -28.18 9.74
N ASP A 96 -14.62 -28.89 9.87
CA ASP A 96 -14.63 -30.33 10.15
C ASP A 96 -15.25 -30.63 11.53
N ALA A 97 -15.01 -29.77 12.54
CA ALA A 97 -15.64 -29.90 13.85
C ALA A 97 -17.17 -29.68 13.80
N VAL A 98 -17.64 -28.69 13.04
CA VAL A 98 -19.08 -28.43 12.84
C VAL A 98 -19.74 -29.57 12.07
N LEU A 99 -19.05 -30.12 11.07
CA LEU A 99 -19.54 -31.26 10.30
C LEU A 99 -19.66 -32.51 11.18
N ALA A 100 -18.66 -32.78 12.01
CA ALA A 100 -18.66 -33.88 12.96
C ALA A 100 -19.79 -33.77 14.02
N ALA A 101 -20.13 -32.54 14.42
CA ALA A 101 -21.28 -32.28 15.31
C ALA A 101 -22.64 -32.52 14.61
N GLY A 102 -22.67 -32.66 13.29
CA GLY A 102 -23.89 -32.87 12.51
C GLY A 102 -24.64 -31.58 12.17
N GLY A 103 -23.91 -30.46 12.08
CA GLY A 103 -24.42 -29.14 11.72
C GLY A 103 -24.24 -28.09 12.82
N VAL A 104 -24.36 -26.82 12.46
CA VAL A 104 -24.11 -25.66 13.36
C VAL A 104 -25.03 -25.69 14.59
N GLU A 105 -26.28 -26.13 14.42
CA GLU A 105 -27.28 -26.19 15.49
C GLU A 105 -26.93 -27.20 16.60
N LYS A 106 -26.11 -28.21 16.28
CA LYS A 106 -25.76 -29.31 17.20
C LYS A 106 -24.43 -29.08 17.90
N VAL A 107 -23.76 -27.96 17.63
CA VAL A 107 -22.49 -27.62 18.28
C VAL A 107 -22.75 -27.17 19.72
N LEU A 108 -22.26 -27.94 20.68
CA LEU A 108 -22.34 -27.59 22.10
C LEU A 108 -21.34 -26.49 22.43
N ILE A 109 -21.84 -25.31 22.82
CA ILE A 109 -21.01 -24.20 23.26
C ILE A 109 -20.51 -24.49 24.67
N THR A 110 -19.20 -24.74 24.79
CA THR A 110 -18.56 -25.02 26.08
C THR A 110 -18.05 -23.72 26.73
N ASP A 111 -18.01 -23.66 28.06
CA ASP A 111 -17.47 -22.50 28.81
C ASP A 111 -16.03 -22.13 28.40
N LYS A 112 -15.21 -23.12 28.05
CA LYS A 112 -13.86 -22.90 27.51
C LYS A 112 -13.88 -22.09 26.21
N MET A 113 -14.85 -22.33 25.32
CA MET A 113 -14.98 -21.56 24.08
C MET A 113 -15.32 -20.10 24.38
N LEU A 114 -16.22 -19.86 25.33
CA LEU A 114 -16.57 -18.51 25.77
C LEU A 114 -15.37 -17.77 26.36
N GLN A 115 -14.57 -18.44 27.20
CA GLN A 115 -13.33 -17.88 27.74
C GLN A 115 -12.32 -17.54 26.64
N MET A 116 -12.12 -18.45 25.67
CA MET A 116 -11.22 -18.22 24.54
C MET A 116 -11.65 -17.02 23.69
N VAL A 117 -12.95 -16.88 23.43
CA VAL A 117 -13.49 -15.72 22.69
C VAL A 117 -13.26 -14.42 23.45
N ARG A 118 -13.53 -14.40 24.77
CA ARG A 118 -13.30 -13.21 25.61
C ARG A 118 -11.82 -12.78 25.61
N ASN A 119 -10.90 -13.74 25.59
CA ASN A 119 -9.46 -13.47 25.64
C ASN A 119 -8.81 -13.32 24.25
N SER A 120 -9.57 -13.53 23.16
CA SER A 120 -9.06 -13.59 21.78
C SER A 120 -8.24 -12.35 21.39
N TYR A 121 -8.66 -11.16 21.83
CA TYR A 121 -7.95 -9.92 21.54
C TYR A 121 -6.59 -9.83 22.25
N SER A 122 -6.49 -10.35 23.49
CA SER A 122 -5.20 -10.40 24.22
C SER A 122 -4.22 -11.32 23.50
N VAL A 123 -4.67 -12.53 23.16
CA VAL A 123 -3.88 -13.52 22.45
C VAL A 123 -3.42 -12.97 21.10
N PHE A 124 -4.31 -12.32 20.35
CA PHE A 124 -3.95 -11.67 19.09
C PHE A 124 -2.87 -10.59 19.28
N ARG A 125 -3.00 -9.77 20.33
CA ARG A 125 -2.04 -8.69 20.60
C ARG A 125 -0.66 -9.23 20.97
N GLU A 126 -0.59 -10.28 21.78
CA GLU A 126 0.65 -10.97 22.14
C GLU A 126 1.34 -11.57 20.90
N GLU A 127 0.59 -12.28 20.07
CA GLU A 127 1.08 -12.88 18.83
C GLU A 127 1.59 -11.81 17.84
N LEU A 128 0.90 -10.66 17.77
CA LEU A 128 1.32 -9.53 16.95
C LEU A 128 2.65 -8.94 17.45
N GLN A 129 2.85 -8.85 18.76
CA GLN A 129 4.11 -8.37 19.34
C GLN A 129 5.26 -9.35 19.08
N LYS A 130 5.01 -10.65 19.23
CA LYS A 130 5.99 -11.70 18.93
C LYS A 130 6.43 -11.65 17.47
N LYS A 131 5.49 -11.58 16.51
CA LYS A 131 5.79 -11.45 15.08
C LYS A 131 6.57 -10.17 14.74
N LYS A 132 6.31 -9.07 15.45
CA LYS A 132 7.11 -7.84 15.30
C LYS A 132 8.54 -8.02 15.80
N ALA A 133 8.74 -8.73 16.90
CA ALA A 133 10.06 -9.01 17.46
C ALA A 133 10.87 -9.92 16.52
N GLU A 134 10.27 -11.00 16.02
CA GLU A 134 10.88 -11.93 15.06
C GLU A 134 11.33 -11.21 13.79
N ARG A 135 10.46 -10.38 13.19
CA ARG A 135 10.82 -9.57 12.01
C ARG A 135 12.00 -8.65 12.26
N ARG A 136 12.12 -8.07 13.45
CA ARG A 136 13.26 -7.22 13.82
C ARG A 136 14.55 -8.04 13.85
N VAL A 137 14.52 -9.21 14.48
CA VAL A 137 15.66 -10.13 14.54
C VAL A 137 16.07 -10.58 13.14
N GLU A 138 15.14 -11.06 12.31
CA GLU A 138 15.39 -11.46 10.92
C GLU A 138 16.00 -10.33 10.09
N SER A 139 15.47 -9.12 10.22
CA SER A 139 16.01 -7.95 9.53
C SER A 139 17.44 -7.64 9.96
N GLY A 140 17.76 -7.82 11.25
CA GLY A 140 19.11 -7.64 11.80
C GLY A 140 20.08 -8.69 11.26
N VAL A 141 19.65 -9.97 11.26
CA VAL A 141 20.43 -11.08 10.70
C VAL A 141 20.70 -10.85 9.22
N GLN A 142 19.70 -10.43 8.44
CA GLN A 142 19.85 -10.16 7.01
C GLN A 142 20.79 -8.99 6.73
N LYS A 143 20.70 -7.90 7.52
CA LYS A 143 21.66 -6.79 7.43
C LYS A 143 23.08 -7.25 7.76
N ASN A 144 23.24 -8.09 8.78
CA ASN A 144 24.55 -8.60 9.15
C ASN A 144 25.15 -9.51 8.07
N LYS A 145 24.34 -10.43 7.51
CA LYS A 145 24.76 -11.28 6.36
C LYS A 145 25.26 -10.43 5.19
N LYS A 146 24.53 -9.36 4.83
CA LYS A 146 24.96 -8.43 3.77
C LYS A 146 26.27 -7.72 4.10
N ARG A 147 26.46 -7.26 5.34
CA ARG A 147 27.71 -6.64 5.78
C ARG A 147 28.89 -7.61 5.70
N VAL A 148 28.72 -8.83 6.19
CA VAL A 148 29.76 -9.87 6.15
C VAL A 148 30.12 -10.20 4.70
N ALA A 149 29.13 -10.36 3.81
CA ALA A 149 29.38 -10.62 2.39
C ALA A 149 30.17 -9.47 1.71
N ALA A 150 29.84 -8.22 2.04
CA ALA A 150 30.57 -7.06 1.52
C ALA A 150 32.03 -7.03 2.01
N LEU A 151 32.27 -7.29 3.29
CA LEU A 151 33.61 -7.35 3.87
C LEU A 151 34.45 -8.48 3.27
N VAL A 152 33.86 -9.66 3.06
CA VAL A 152 34.54 -10.79 2.41
C VAL A 152 34.99 -10.39 1.00
N LYS A 153 34.11 -9.78 0.20
CA LYS A 153 34.45 -9.33 -1.15
C LYS A 153 35.58 -8.30 -1.15
N GLU A 154 35.54 -7.34 -0.23
CA GLU A 154 36.58 -6.32 -0.10
C GLU A 154 37.94 -6.95 0.27
N LEU A 155 37.96 -7.90 1.21
CA LEU A 155 39.17 -8.60 1.61
C LEU A 155 39.75 -9.47 0.49
N GLU A 156 38.90 -10.14 -0.30
CA GLU A 156 39.33 -10.89 -1.47
C GLU A 156 39.95 -9.99 -2.56
N GLU A 157 39.37 -8.81 -2.81
CA GLU A 157 39.93 -7.84 -3.74
C GLU A 157 41.28 -7.30 -3.25
N LYS A 158 41.40 -6.96 -1.95
CA LYS A 158 42.67 -6.54 -1.35
C LYS A 158 43.73 -7.64 -1.46
N LYS A 159 43.36 -8.90 -1.18
CA LYS A 159 44.27 -10.06 -1.34
C LYS A 159 44.76 -10.21 -2.78
N ARG A 160 43.86 -10.09 -3.77
CA ARG A 160 44.23 -10.16 -5.20
C ARG A 160 45.20 -9.05 -5.61
N ARG A 161 44.96 -7.81 -5.17
CA ARG A 161 45.84 -6.66 -5.47
C ARG A 161 47.24 -6.88 -4.88
N LEU A 162 47.33 -7.22 -3.60
CA LEU A 162 48.62 -7.47 -2.94
C LEU A 162 49.43 -8.60 -3.62
N LEU A 163 48.77 -9.67 -4.07
CA LEU A 163 49.42 -10.75 -4.81
C LEU A 163 49.95 -10.25 -6.17
N SER A 164 49.18 -9.44 -6.89
CA SER A 164 49.61 -8.84 -8.15
C SER A 164 50.81 -7.92 -7.96
N ASP A 165 50.78 -7.05 -6.94
CA ASP A 165 51.85 -6.10 -6.64
C ASP A 165 53.13 -6.84 -6.20
N SER A 166 52.99 -7.93 -5.42
CA SER A 166 54.12 -8.76 -5.02
C SER A 166 54.78 -9.46 -6.21
N LEU A 167 53.99 -9.92 -7.20
CA LEU A 167 54.49 -10.56 -8.42
C LEU A 167 55.25 -9.57 -9.31
N THR A 168 54.75 -8.34 -9.46
CA THR A 168 55.42 -7.31 -10.26
C THR A 168 56.72 -6.87 -9.60
N GLU A 169 56.73 -6.68 -8.28
CA GLU A 169 57.95 -6.40 -7.52
C GLU A 169 58.98 -7.51 -7.62
N ALA A 170 58.57 -8.78 -7.52
CA ALA A 170 59.46 -9.93 -7.71
C ALA A 170 60.09 -9.97 -9.11
N SER A 171 59.30 -9.67 -10.16
CA SER A 171 59.80 -9.58 -11.53
C SER A 171 60.85 -8.48 -11.70
N LEU A 172 60.59 -7.28 -11.15
CA LEU A 172 61.53 -6.15 -11.20
C LEU A 172 62.84 -6.45 -10.45
N LEU A 173 62.75 -7.15 -9.32
CA LEU A 173 63.94 -7.59 -8.58
C LEU A 173 64.73 -8.63 -9.37
N GLN A 174 64.06 -9.57 -10.04
CA GLN A 174 64.71 -10.56 -10.89
C GLN A 174 65.44 -9.91 -12.07
N GLU A 175 64.82 -8.94 -12.74
CA GLU A 175 65.46 -8.16 -13.82
C GLU A 175 66.72 -7.43 -13.32
N LYS A 176 66.67 -6.83 -12.12
CA LYS A 176 67.85 -6.19 -11.51
C LYS A 176 68.96 -7.19 -11.19
N ILE A 177 68.60 -8.38 -10.67
CA ILE A 177 69.56 -9.45 -10.40
C ILE A 177 70.24 -9.90 -11.70
N ASP A 178 69.47 -10.09 -12.77
CA ASP A 178 69.99 -10.54 -14.07
C ASP A 178 70.86 -9.46 -14.74
N ALA A 179 70.54 -8.18 -14.56
CA ALA A 179 71.37 -7.06 -15.00
C ALA A 179 72.72 -6.98 -14.26
N LEU A 180 72.77 -7.38 -12.99
CA LEU A 180 74.01 -7.40 -12.18
C LEU A 180 74.85 -8.68 -12.38
N LYS A 181 74.29 -9.73 -12.98
CA LYS A 181 74.99 -10.98 -13.30
C LYS A 181 75.64 -10.99 -14.69
N LYS A 182 75.44 -9.95 -15.49
CA LYS A 182 76.18 -9.66 -16.72
C LYS A 182 77.41 -8.82 -16.42
#